data_AF-A0A7J6WKS9-F1
#
_entry.id   AF-A0A7J6WKS9-F1
#
_cell.length_a   1.000
_cell.length_b   1.000
_cell.length_c   1.000
_cell.angle_alpha   90.00
_cell.angle_beta   90.00
_cell.angle_gamma   90.00
#
_symmetry.space_group_name_H-M   'P 1'
#
loop_
_entity.id
_entity.type
_entity.pdbx_description
1 polymer ?
#
loop_
_entity_poly.entity_id
_entity_poly.type
_entity_poly.pdbx_seq_one_letter_code
_entity_poly.pdbx_strand_id
1 'polypeptide(L)' 'MLAPFRNLVKNINLNDTRSSKVPPVTCIVSDAAMPFTIPVAAEFNIPNVFFYVFAACSTSAFLHIRNLVEQGRIPFK' A
#
# COMPACT_ATOMS: atom_id res chain seq x y z
N MET A 1 9.61 0.48 -7.09
CA MET A 1 8.35 1.21 -6.92
C MET A 1 8.37 2.24 -5.79
N LEU A 2 9.09 2.00 -4.68
CA LEU A 2 9.17 2.95 -3.56
C LEU A 2 9.59 4.38 -3.95
N ALA A 3 10.79 4.55 -4.54
CA ALA A 3 11.32 5.88 -4.86
C ALA A 3 10.44 6.68 -5.84
N PRO A 4 9.95 6.10 -6.96
CA PRO A 4 9.00 6.80 -7.84
C PRO A 4 7.71 7.24 -7.13
N PHE A 5 7.12 6.36 -6.31
CA PHE A 5 5.88 6.67 -5.60
C PHE A 5 6.07 7.77 -4.54
N ARG A 6 7.17 7.71 -3.78
CA ARG A 6 7.55 8.76 -2.82
C ARG A 6 7.69 10.12 -3.51
N ASN A 7 8.39 10.16 -4.65
CA ASN A 7 8.59 11.38 -5.41
C ASN A 7 7.27 11.95 -5.93
N LEU A 8 6.32 11.09 -6.33
CA LEU A 8 4.99 11.50 -6.73
C LEU A 8 4.24 12.19 -5.57
N VAL A 9 4.16 11.56 -4.39
CA VAL A 9 3.49 12.14 -3.21
C VAL A 9 4.13 13.47 -2.82
N LYS A 10 5.47 13.53 -2.84
CA LYS A 10 6.22 14.76 -2.59
C LYS A 10 5.87 15.87 -3.58
N ASN A 11 5.84 15.56 -4.88
CA ASN A 11 5.56 16.54 -5.92
C ASN A 11 4.12 17.06 -5.85
N ILE A 12 3.15 16.20 -5.53
CA ILE A 12 1.74 16.63 -5.32
C ILE A 12 1.67 17.60 -4.14
N ASN A 13 2.33 17.28 -3.03
CA ASN A 13 2.34 18.14 -1.84
C ASN A 13 3.10 19.46 -2.04
N LEU A 14 4.09 19.50 -2.94
CA LEU A 14 4.85 20.72 -3.29
C LEU A 14 4.18 21.59 -4.36
N ASN A 15 3.22 21.06 -5.10
CA ASN A 15 2.51 21.78 -6.17
C ASN A 15 1.50 22.82 -5.65
N ASP A 16 1.71 23.36 -4.44
CA ASP A 16 1.07 24.55 -3.87
C ASP A 16 1.54 25.85 -4.56
N THR A 17 1.70 25.80 -5.89
CA THR A 17 1.85 27.02 -6.69
C THR A 17 0.43 27.53 -6.96
N ARG A 18 0.18 28.82 -6.71
CA ARG A 18 -1.10 29.54 -6.84
C ARG A 18 -1.97 29.26 -8.09
N SER A 19 -1.46 28.53 -9.09
CA SER A 19 -2.16 28.08 -10.29
C SER A 19 -2.74 26.65 -10.21
N SER A 20 -2.26 25.81 -9.28
CA SER A 20 -2.61 24.40 -9.11
C SER A 20 -3.48 24.26 -7.85
N LYS A 21 -4.80 24.19 -8.02
CA LYS A 21 -5.79 24.02 -6.92
C LYS A 21 -5.78 22.60 -6.32
N VAL A 22 -4.65 21.92 -6.32
CA VAL A 22 -4.56 20.53 -5.85
C VAL A 22 -4.22 20.52 -4.37
N PRO A 23 -5.10 19.99 -3.50
CA PRO A 23 -4.81 19.88 -2.07
C PRO A 23 -3.70 18.86 -1.81
N PRO A 24 -2.98 18.97 -0.68
CA PRO A 24 -2.00 17.98 -0.27
C PRO A 24 -2.65 16.60 -0.07
N VAL A 25 -1.87 15.54 -0.24
CA VAL A 25 -2.31 14.16 -0.01
C VAL A 25 -2.52 13.95 1.48
N THR A 26 -3.73 13.53 1.86
CA THR A 26 -4.11 13.27 3.26
C THR A 26 -4.33 11.78 3.58
N CYS A 27 -4.39 10.91 2.56
CA CYS A 27 -4.62 9.48 2.70
C CYS A 27 -4.12 8.75 1.46
N ILE A 28 -3.69 7.50 1.62
CA ILE A 28 -3.38 6.58 0.52
C ILE A 28 -4.37 5.42 0.59
N VAL A 29 -5.01 5.10 -0.54
CA VAL A 29 -5.73 3.84 -0.72
C VAL A 29 -4.91 3.00 -1.69
N SER A 30 -4.38 1.87 -1.22
CA SER A 30 -3.43 1.07 -1.99
C SER A 30 -3.93 -0.36 -2.16
N ASP A 31 -3.59 -0.97 -3.29
CA ASP A 31 -3.76 -2.41 -3.47
C ASP A 31 -2.91 -3.17 -2.43
N ALA A 32 -3.48 -4.20 -1.80
CA ALA A 32 -2.81 -4.99 -0.77
C ALA A 32 -1.53 -5.70 -1.25
N ALA A 33 -1.37 -5.91 -2.57
CA ALA A 33 -0.15 -6.44 -3.19
C ALA A 33 0.94 -5.35 -3.41
N MET A 34 0.70 -4.11 -3.00
CA MET A 34 1.62 -2.98 -3.17
C MET A 34 2.17 -2.50 -1.81
N PRO A 35 2.94 -3.33 -1.08
CA PRO A 35 3.42 -3.01 0.27
C PRO A 35 4.43 -1.86 0.30
N PHE A 36 5.01 -1.48 -0.84
CA PHE A 36 5.93 -0.33 -0.94
C PHE A 36 5.26 1.01 -0.59
N THR A 37 3.93 1.06 -0.51
CA THR A 37 3.18 2.24 -0.08
C THR A 37 3.26 2.49 1.43
N ILE A 38 3.50 1.43 2.24
CA ILE A 38 3.62 1.49 3.70
C ILE A 38 4.66 2.52 4.17
N PRO A 39 5.95 2.41 3.76
CA PRO A 39 6.97 3.35 4.23
C PRO A 39 6.71 4.78 3.77
N VAL A 40 6.05 4.98 2.63
CA VAL A 40 5.70 6.33 2.15
C VAL A 40 4.60 6.92 3.01
N ALA A 41 3.52 6.18 3.29
CA ALA A 41 2.46 6.66 4.17
C ALA A 41 2.98 7.05 5.57
N ALA A 42 3.89 6.23 6.12
CA ALA A 42 4.56 6.50 7.38
C ALA A 42 5.43 7.77 7.32
N GLU A 43 6.21 7.96 6.26
CA GLU A 43 7.04 9.15 6.05
C GLU A 43 6.22 10.43 6.03
N PHE A 44 5.07 10.42 5.36
CA PHE A 44 4.17 11.57 5.25
C PHE A 44 3.18 11.69 6.42
N ASN A 45 3.23 10.77 7.40
CA ASN A 45 2.32 10.69 8.54
C ASN A 45 0.83 10.74 8.15
N ILE A 46 0.47 9.95 7.13
CA ILE A 46 -0.91 9.84 6.63
C ILE A 46 -1.41 8.38 6.67
N PRO A 47 -2.73 8.16 6.83
CA PRO A 47 -3.30 6.82 6.76
C PRO A 47 -3.05 6.15 5.41
N ASN A 48 -2.85 4.83 5.46
CA ASN A 48 -2.84 3.95 4.29
C ASN A 48 -3.88 2.85 4.48
N VAL A 49 -4.87 2.81 3.59
CA VAL A 49 -5.95 1.82 3.58
C VAL A 49 -5.68 0.80 2.48
N PHE A 50 -5.62 -0.47 2.84
CA PHE A 50 -5.42 -1.54 1.87
C PHE A 50 -6.74 -2.03 1.27
N PHE A 51 -6.79 -2.04 -0.04
CA PHE A 51 -7.83 -2.67 -0.83
C PHE A 51 -7.36 -4.06 -1.29
N TYR A 52 -8.06 -5.09 -0.83
CA TYR A 52 -7.87 -6.46 -1.30
C TYR A 52 -8.80 -6.70 -2.48
N VAL A 53 -8.22 -6.81 -3.68
CA VAL A 53 -8.98 -7.01 -4.94
C VAL A 53 -9.63 -8.40 -5.01
N PHE A 54 -9.13 -9.36 -4.22
CA PHE A 54 -9.61 -10.73 -4.21
C PHE A 54 -10.78 -10.94 -3.22
N ALA A 55 -11.53 -12.02 -3.42
CA ALA A 55 -12.57 -12.44 -2.49
C ALA A 55 -12.01 -12.66 -1.08
N ALA A 56 -12.87 -12.49 -0.06
CA ALA A 56 -12.49 -12.64 1.34
C ALA A 56 -11.83 -14.00 1.65
N CYS A 57 -12.28 -15.08 1.00
CA CYS A 57 -11.68 -16.42 1.15
C CYS A 57 -10.22 -16.46 0.66
N SER A 58 -9.93 -15.84 -0.48
CA SER A 58 -8.57 -15.72 -1.03
C SER A 58 -7.69 -14.88 -0.10
N THR A 59 -8.20 -13.75 0.38
CA THR A 59 -7.50 -12.89 1.35
C THR A 59 -7.13 -13.64 2.62
N SER A 60 -8.05 -14.44 3.17
CA SER A 60 -7.78 -15.28 4.35
C SER A 60 -6.63 -16.27 4.10
N ALA A 61 -6.58 -16.89 2.92
CA ALA A 61 -5.48 -17.79 2.56
C ALA A 61 -4.13 -17.06 2.51
N PHE A 62 -4.08 -15.84 1.95
CA PHE A 62 -2.85 -15.03 1.95
C PHE A 62 -2.41 -14.62 3.34
N LEU A 63 -3.35 -14.25 4.23
CA LEU A 63 -3.03 -13.88 5.61
C LEU A 63 -2.42 -15.04 6.40
N HIS A 64 -2.86 -16.27 6.14
CA HIS A 64 -2.37 -17.47 6.84
C HIS A 64 -1.23 -18.18 6.11
N ILE A 65 -0.69 -17.61 5.03
CA ILE A 65 0.30 -18.30 4.20
C ILE A 65 1.55 -18.72 4.99
N ARG A 66 1.99 -17.87 5.92
CA ARG A 66 3.13 -18.19 6.82
C ARG A 66 2.84 -19.39 7.70
N ASN A 67 1.68 -19.41 8.35
CA ASN A 67 1.27 -20.53 9.21
C ASN A 67 1.16 -21.84 8.40
N LEU A 68 0.68 -21.78 7.16
CA LEU A 68 0.59 -22.95 6.28
C LEU A 68 1.98 -23.49 5.90
N VAL A 69 2.97 -22.62 5.68
CA VAL A 69 4.38 -23.01 5.47
C VAL A 69 4.96 -23.63 6.73
N GLU A 70 4.77 -23.00 7.89
CA GLU A 70 5.28 -23.48 9.18
C GLU A 70 4.69 -24.84 9.56
N GLN A 71 3.44 -25.11 9.18
CA GLN A 71 2.78 -26.41 9.38
C GLN A 71 3.16 -27.46 8.32
N GLY A 72 4.01 -27.13 7.34
CA GLY A 72 4.39 -28.03 6.26
C GLY A 72 3.22 -28.41 5.32
N ARG A 73 2.15 -27.61 5.29
CA ARG A 73 0.98 -27.83 4.43
C ARG A 73 1.20 -27.34 3.01
N ILE A 74 2.10 -26.37 2.82
CA ILE A 74 2.55 -25.87 1.51
C ILE A 74 4.09 -25.78 1.46
N PRO A 75 4.73 -25.97 0.27
CA PRO A 75 4.10 -26.30 -1.01
C PRO A 75 3.51 -27.71 -1.01
N PHE A 76 2.40 -27.89 -1.73
CA PHE A 76 1.79 -29.20 -1.89
C PHE A 76 2.75 -30.12 -2.68
N LYS A 77 2.72 -31.42 -2.39
CA LYS A 77 3.36 -32.44 -3.23
C LYS A 77 2.60 -32.62 -4.54
#